data_AF-A0A6I4YRT9-F1
#
_entry.id   AF-A0A6I4YRT9-F1
#
_cell.length_a   1.000
_cell.length_b   1.000
_cell.length_c   1.000
_cell.angle_alpha   90.00
_cell.angle_beta   90.00
_cell.angle_gamma   90.00
#
_symmetry.space_group_name_H-M   'P 1'
#
loop_
_entity.id
_entity.type
_entity.pdbx_description
1 polymer ?
#
loop_
_entity_poly.entity_id
_entity_poly.type
_entity_poly.pdbx_seq_one_letter_code
_entity_poly.pdbx_strand_id
1 'polypeptide(L)'
;MFDVHLWWPKFAKEIIKLTDPISLEVKNEFRRHWVEKGGHIRDVLRDDIQLIVILEKILPRYWGPYPRTPLYRGENVERLEKGLLGLNWSSSVNIAREFASGLNADTHKGGVLLRVFPEMSSIVSGPYPYFYTARKEEEFILSPKCASKRLVELEYFPCVGC
;
A
#
# COMPACT_ATOMS: atom_id res chain seq x y z
N MET A 1 -12.08 -15.71 22.24
CA MET A 1 -11.04 -14.85 21.62
C MET A 1 -10.86 -15.38 20.20
N PHE A 2 -11.30 -14.64 19.19
CA PHE A 2 -11.20 -15.09 17.79
C PHE A 2 -9.76 -14.87 17.31
N ASP A 3 -9.12 -15.95 16.87
CA ASP A 3 -7.77 -15.88 16.30
C ASP A 3 -7.85 -15.25 14.89
N VAL A 4 -7.53 -13.96 14.83
CA VAL A 4 -7.52 -13.17 13.59
C VAL A 4 -6.53 -13.69 12.56
N HIS A 5 -5.51 -14.47 12.96
CA HIS A 5 -4.49 -15.01 12.07
C HIS A 5 -5.03 -16.15 11.19
N LEU A 6 -6.05 -16.89 11.64
CA LEU A 6 -6.65 -17.99 10.88
C LEU A 6 -7.76 -17.53 9.93
N TRP A 7 -8.30 -16.33 10.12
CA TRP A 7 -9.46 -15.89 9.36
C TRP A 7 -9.08 -15.17 8.07
N TRP A 8 -8.02 -14.36 8.05
CA TRP A 8 -7.63 -13.61 6.84
C TRP A 8 -7.40 -14.48 5.61
N PRO A 9 -6.64 -15.60 5.67
CA PRO A 9 -6.48 -16.47 4.50
C PRO A 9 -7.77 -17.15 4.03
N LYS A 10 -8.70 -17.46 4.96
CA LYS A 10 -10.02 -18.03 4.62
C LYS A 10 -10.92 -16.97 4.01
N PHE A 11 -10.98 -15.80 4.63
CA PHE A 11 -11.75 -14.65 4.18
C PHE A 11 -11.28 -14.15 2.81
N ALA A 12 -9.97 -14.09 2.57
CA ALA A 12 -9.33 -13.84 1.28
C ALA A 12 -9.88 -14.74 0.17
N LYS A 13 -9.92 -16.06 0.41
CA LYS A 13 -10.45 -17.03 -0.56
C LYS A 13 -11.93 -16.80 -0.86
N GLU A 14 -12.73 -16.49 0.15
CA GLU A 14 -14.15 -16.21 -0.05
C GLU A 14 -14.38 -14.90 -0.82
N ILE A 15 -13.64 -13.83 -0.49
CA ILE A 15 -13.66 -12.58 -1.25
C ILE A 15 -13.37 -12.85 -2.71
N ILE A 16 -12.33 -13.62 -3.03
CA ILE A 16 -11.93 -13.89 -4.42
C ILE A 16 -13.05 -14.59 -5.20
N LYS A 17 -13.86 -15.43 -4.55
CA LYS A 17 -14.98 -16.16 -5.16
C LYS A 17 -16.23 -15.30 -5.39
N LEU A 18 -16.41 -14.18 -4.70
CA LEU A 18 -17.62 -13.33 -4.84
C LEU A 18 -17.85 -12.89 -6.29
N THR A 19 -18.96 -13.27 -6.91
CA THR A 19 -19.30 -12.82 -8.27
C THR A 19 -20.11 -11.53 -8.25
N ASP A 20 -20.86 -11.31 -7.18
CA ASP A 20 -21.75 -10.17 -7.06
C ASP A 20 -20.97 -8.88 -6.74
N PRO A 21 -21.42 -7.72 -7.25
CA PRO A 21 -20.83 -6.44 -6.91
C PRO A 21 -20.88 -6.19 -5.40
N ILE A 22 -19.72 -5.86 -4.81
CA ILE A 22 -19.64 -5.42 -3.41
C ILE A 22 -20.19 -4.00 -3.32
N SER A 23 -21.10 -3.75 -2.38
CA SER A 23 -21.73 -2.44 -2.18
C SER A 23 -20.68 -1.37 -1.80
N LEU A 24 -20.92 -0.12 -2.22
CA LEU A 24 -20.02 1.00 -1.93
C LEU A 24 -19.79 1.18 -0.41
N GLU A 25 -20.80 0.91 0.41
CA GLU A 25 -20.70 0.95 1.87
C GLU A 25 -19.63 -0.02 2.40
N VAL A 26 -19.71 -1.30 2.02
CA VAL A 26 -18.72 -2.32 2.42
C VAL A 26 -17.32 -1.97 1.92
N LYS A 27 -17.23 -1.43 0.70
CA LYS A 27 -15.94 -0.96 0.14
C LYS A 27 -15.32 0.17 0.96
N ASN A 28 -16.14 1.11 1.42
CA ASN A 28 -15.69 2.22 2.27
C ASN A 28 -15.29 1.75 3.68
N GLU A 29 -16.05 0.81 4.27
CA GLU A 29 -15.70 0.20 5.54
C GLU A 29 -14.36 -0.51 5.50
N PHE A 30 -14.16 -1.37 4.48
CA PHE A 30 -12.89 -2.05 4.32
C PHE A 30 -11.73 -1.07 4.12
N ARG A 31 -11.94 -0.01 3.34
CA ARG A 31 -10.93 1.03 3.13
C ARG A 31 -10.50 1.69 4.46
N ARG A 32 -11.43 2.01 5.36
CA ARG A 32 -11.09 2.55 6.69
C ARG A 32 -10.18 1.59 7.46
N HIS A 33 -10.51 0.30 7.47
CA HIS A 33 -9.69 -0.73 8.11
C HIS A 33 -8.33 -0.91 7.43
N TRP A 34 -8.28 -0.79 6.10
CA TRP A 34 -7.05 -0.91 5.32
C TRP A 34 -6.02 0.16 5.70
N VAL A 35 -6.42 1.43 5.83
CA VAL A 35 -5.51 2.51 6.22
C VAL A 35 -4.83 2.21 7.57
N GLU A 36 -5.58 1.69 8.53
CA GLU A 36 -5.06 1.47 9.88
C GLU A 36 -4.32 0.14 10.05
N LYS A 37 -4.72 -0.90 9.28
CA LYS A 37 -4.29 -2.29 9.49
C LYS A 37 -3.65 -2.93 8.27
N GLY A 38 -3.43 -2.19 7.17
CA GLY A 38 -2.94 -2.73 5.90
C GLY A 38 -1.61 -3.46 6.02
N GLY A 39 -0.67 -2.93 6.83
CA GLY A 39 0.59 -3.61 7.15
C GLY A 39 0.37 -4.97 7.82
N HIS A 40 -0.50 -5.02 8.83
CA HIS A 40 -0.83 -6.28 9.53
C HIS A 40 -1.52 -7.29 8.60
N ILE A 41 -2.45 -6.85 7.75
CA ILE A 41 -3.12 -7.71 6.78
C ILE A 41 -2.10 -8.33 5.82
N ARG A 42 -1.14 -7.53 5.33
CA ARG A 42 -0.05 -7.99 4.48
C ARG A 42 0.84 -9.01 5.19
N ASP A 43 1.21 -8.76 6.44
CA ASP A 43 2.06 -9.66 7.24
C ASP A 43 1.40 -11.01 7.56
N VAL A 44 0.07 -11.03 7.71
CA VAL A 44 -0.72 -12.24 7.92
C VAL A 44 -0.92 -13.03 6.63
N LEU A 45 -1.21 -12.36 5.51
CA LEU A 45 -1.44 -13.03 4.23
C LEU A 45 -0.15 -13.56 3.59
N ARG A 46 0.96 -12.83 3.70
CA ARG A 46 2.29 -13.19 3.14
C ARG A 46 2.28 -13.56 1.64
N ASP A 47 1.29 -13.06 0.90
CA ASP A 47 1.12 -13.27 -0.53
C ASP A 47 0.61 -11.96 -1.16
N ASP A 48 1.54 -11.16 -1.68
CA ASP A 48 1.22 -9.87 -2.30
C ASP A 48 0.38 -10.05 -3.58
N ILE A 49 0.49 -11.19 -4.27
CA ILE A 49 -0.31 -11.46 -5.48
C ILE A 49 -1.77 -11.64 -5.08
N GLN A 50 -2.02 -12.48 -4.07
CA GLN A 50 -3.36 -12.69 -3.54
C GLN A 50 -3.94 -11.40 -2.93
N LEU A 51 -3.12 -10.66 -2.19
CA LEU A 51 -3.52 -9.38 -1.60
C LEU A 51 -3.96 -8.37 -2.65
N ILE A 52 -3.22 -8.22 -3.75
CA ILE A 52 -3.61 -7.31 -4.84
C ILE A 52 -4.97 -7.69 -5.42
N VAL A 53 -5.22 -8.99 -5.68
CA VAL A 53 -6.51 -9.44 -6.23
C VAL A 53 -7.67 -9.08 -5.29
N ILE A 54 -7.46 -9.18 -3.98
CA ILE A 54 -8.45 -8.78 -2.97
C ILE A 54 -8.66 -7.27 -2.99
N LEU A 55 -7.58 -6.49 -3.01
CA LEU A 55 -7.63 -5.03 -2.99
C LEU A 55 -8.29 -4.47 -4.25
N GLU A 56 -8.00 -5.02 -5.44
CA GLU A 56 -8.65 -4.66 -6.71
C GLU A 56 -10.16 -4.90 -6.70
N LYS A 57 -10.61 -5.90 -5.93
CA LYS A 57 -12.03 -6.25 -5.84
C LYS A 57 -12.78 -5.39 -4.82
N ILE A 58 -12.19 -5.18 -3.65
CA ILE A 58 -12.86 -4.51 -2.53
C ILE A 58 -12.65 -3.00 -2.57
N LEU A 59 -11.46 -2.52 -2.91
CA LEU A 59 -11.23 -1.08 -2.87
C LEU A 59 -11.95 -0.38 -4.02
N PRO A 60 -12.50 0.84 -3.78
CA PRO A 60 -12.95 1.69 -4.85
C PRO A 60 -11.83 1.93 -5.85
N ARG A 61 -12.07 1.57 -7.11
CA ARG A 61 -11.13 1.82 -8.21
C ARG A 61 -10.87 3.31 -8.33
N TYR A 62 -9.63 3.68 -8.62
CA TYR A 62 -9.30 5.06 -8.91
C TYR A 62 -9.92 5.48 -10.25
N TRP A 63 -10.79 6.50 -10.20
CA TRP A 63 -11.40 7.14 -11.37
C TRP A 63 -10.98 8.61 -11.52
N GLY A 64 -10.02 9.06 -10.72
CA GLY A 64 -9.50 10.42 -10.82
C GLY A 64 -8.68 10.64 -12.10
N PRO A 65 -8.34 11.91 -12.41
CA PRO A 65 -7.42 12.21 -13.50
C PRO A 65 -6.12 11.41 -13.32
N TYR A 66 -5.55 10.89 -14.40
CA TYR A 66 -4.24 10.23 -14.32
C TYR A 66 -3.26 11.14 -13.56
N PRO A 67 -2.60 10.66 -12.49
CA PRO A 67 -1.62 11.48 -11.81
C PRO A 67 -0.52 11.82 -12.82
N ARG A 68 -0.52 13.07 -13.29
CA ARG A 68 0.58 13.66 -14.07
C ARG A 68 1.81 13.88 -13.18
N THR A 69 1.65 13.68 -11.88
CA THR A 69 2.66 13.83 -10.86
C THR A 69 3.23 12.46 -10.46
N PRO A 70 4.52 12.39 -10.12
CA PRO A 70 5.09 11.18 -9.55
C PRO A 70 4.42 10.85 -8.20
N LEU A 71 4.44 9.57 -7.86
CA LEU A 71 4.14 9.07 -6.53
C LEU A 71 5.42 8.67 -5.81
N TYR A 72 5.39 8.72 -4.49
CA TYR A 72 6.53 8.50 -3.62
C TYR A 72 6.23 7.45 -2.56
N ARG A 73 7.26 6.73 -2.13
CA ARG A 73 7.16 5.76 -1.04
C ARG A 73 8.41 5.79 -0.20
N GLY A 74 8.25 5.88 1.11
CA GLY A 74 9.29 5.48 2.03
C GLY A 74 9.25 3.98 2.21
N GLU A 75 10.33 3.30 1.87
CA GLU A 75 10.43 1.85 1.94
C GLU A 75 11.57 1.43 2.86
N ASN A 76 11.47 0.22 3.39
CA ASN A 76 12.54 -0.43 4.11
C ASN A 76 13.53 -1.05 3.11
N VAL A 77 14.83 -0.79 3.29
CA VAL A 77 15.87 -1.22 2.33
C VAL A 77 15.94 -2.74 2.19
N GLU A 78 15.81 -3.48 3.28
CA GLU A 78 15.84 -4.95 3.23
C GLU A 78 14.62 -5.53 2.49
N ARG A 79 13.44 -4.92 2.63
CA ARG A 79 12.26 -5.30 1.84
C ARG A 79 12.44 -5.00 0.36
N LEU A 80 13.02 -3.85 0.02
CA LEU A 80 13.28 -3.48 -1.36
C LEU A 80 14.22 -4.47 -2.06
N GLU A 81 15.35 -4.81 -1.43
CA GLU A 81 16.32 -5.77 -1.97
C GLU A 81 15.72 -7.18 -2.18
N LYS A 82 14.76 -7.58 -1.32
CA LYS A 82 14.03 -8.85 -1.45
C LYS A 82 12.90 -8.80 -2.50
N GLY A 83 12.71 -7.67 -3.17
CA GLY A 83 11.61 -7.47 -4.13
C GLY A 83 10.23 -7.36 -3.47
N LEU A 84 10.17 -7.13 -2.15
CA LEU A 84 8.94 -7.03 -1.36
C LEU A 84 8.44 -5.58 -1.26
N LEU A 85 8.41 -4.88 -2.39
CA LEU A 85 7.97 -3.49 -2.50
C LEU A 85 6.53 -3.34 -2.01
N GLY A 86 6.31 -2.49 -1.02
CA GLY A 86 4.99 -2.26 -0.47
C GLY A 86 4.04 -1.52 -1.42
N LEU A 87 2.76 -1.68 -1.12
CA LEU A 87 1.66 -1.31 -2.01
C LEU A 87 1.22 0.15 -1.84
N ASN A 88 1.52 0.78 -0.71
CA ASN A 88 1.03 2.11 -0.35
C ASN A 88 2.05 3.18 -0.79
N TRP A 89 1.58 4.15 -1.56
CA TRP A 89 2.33 5.25 -2.15
C TRP A 89 1.63 6.57 -1.81
N SER A 90 2.34 7.68 -1.84
CA SER A 90 1.79 9.01 -1.58
C SER A 90 2.08 9.96 -2.73
N SER A 91 1.18 10.89 -3.03
CA SER A 91 1.53 12.04 -3.87
C SER A 91 2.44 13.05 -3.17
N SER A 92 2.58 12.96 -1.84
CA SER A 92 3.43 13.83 -1.05
C SER A 92 4.81 13.22 -0.79
N VAL A 93 5.84 13.85 -1.34
CA VAL A 93 7.24 13.46 -1.09
C VAL A 93 7.60 13.59 0.39
N ASN A 94 7.03 14.56 1.10
CA ASN A 94 7.34 14.79 2.52
C ASN A 94 6.81 13.65 3.39
N ILE A 95 5.58 13.19 3.12
CA ILE A 95 5.00 12.04 3.83
C ILE A 95 5.83 10.79 3.55
N ALA A 96 6.13 10.52 2.28
CA ALA A 96 6.98 9.39 1.91
C ALA A 96 8.36 9.46 2.59
N ARG A 97 8.96 10.66 2.70
CA ARG A 97 10.23 10.86 3.40
C ARG A 97 10.12 10.55 4.89
N GLU A 98 9.08 10.99 5.58
CA GLU A 98 8.85 10.68 7.00
C GLU A 98 8.80 9.16 7.27
N PHE A 99 8.15 8.41 6.38
CA PHE A 99 8.18 6.95 6.45
C PHE A 99 9.58 6.39 6.17
N ALA A 100 10.27 6.91 5.15
CA ALA A 100 11.60 6.47 4.74
C ALA A 100 12.66 6.69 5.81
N SER A 101 12.60 7.80 6.54
CA SER A 101 13.57 8.18 7.58
C SER A 101 13.16 7.77 8.99
N GLY A 102 11.95 7.24 9.16
CA GLY A 102 11.36 6.92 10.45
C GLY A 102 10.85 5.49 10.49
N LEU A 103 9.54 5.31 10.30
CA LEU A 103 8.86 4.03 10.53
C LEU A 103 9.38 2.85 9.72
N ASN A 104 9.97 3.08 8.54
CA ASN A 104 10.52 2.01 7.70
C ASN A 104 12.06 1.92 7.74
N ALA A 105 12.72 2.78 8.52
CA ALA A 105 14.17 2.75 8.77
C ALA A 105 14.54 2.02 10.07
N ASP A 106 13.66 1.18 10.60
CA ASP A 106 13.79 0.50 11.90
C ASP A 106 14.63 -0.80 11.85
N THR A 107 15.06 -1.23 10.66
CA THR A 107 15.94 -2.40 10.48
C THR A 107 17.39 -2.00 10.24
N HIS A 108 18.33 -2.94 10.40
CA HIS A 108 19.78 -2.75 10.20
C HIS A 108 20.19 -2.04 8.90
N LYS A 109 19.40 -2.16 7.82
CA LYS A 109 19.72 -1.55 6.53
C LYS A 109 19.13 -0.16 6.32
N GLY A 110 18.30 0.34 7.25
CA GLY A 110 17.65 1.65 7.12
C GLY A 110 16.51 1.69 6.11
N GLY A 111 16.17 2.89 5.67
CA GLY A 111 15.07 3.16 4.76
C GLY A 111 15.50 3.91 3.50
N VAL A 112 14.61 3.95 2.51
CA VAL A 112 14.86 4.55 1.20
C VAL A 112 13.61 5.26 0.69
N LEU A 113 13.81 6.47 0.16
CA LEU A 113 12.77 7.21 -0.53
C LEU A 113 12.76 6.82 -2.01
N LEU A 114 11.63 6.30 -2.45
CA LEU A 114 11.37 5.85 -3.82
C LEU A 114 10.43 6.82 -4.54
N ARG A 115 10.59 6.90 -5.86
CA ARG A 115 9.70 7.63 -6.76
C ARG A 115 9.31 6.76 -7.95
N VAL A 116 8.05 6.88 -8.37
CA VAL A 116 7.54 6.25 -9.59
C VAL A 116 6.56 7.15 -10.33
N PHE A 117 6.51 7.01 -11.66
CA PHE A 117 5.38 7.49 -12.46
C PHE A 117 4.48 6.29 -12.75
N PRO A 118 3.37 6.12 -12.00
CA PRO A 118 2.54 4.92 -12.11
C PRO A 118 1.85 4.88 -13.47
N GLU A 119 1.67 3.70 -14.06
CA GLU A 119 0.74 3.54 -15.18
C GLU A 119 -0.71 3.53 -14.65
N MET A 120 -1.70 3.99 -15.42
CA MET A 120 -3.10 3.98 -14.95
C MET A 120 -3.56 2.57 -14.54
N SER A 121 -3.12 1.56 -15.27
CA SER A 121 -3.37 0.14 -15.01
C SER A 121 -2.78 -0.34 -13.68
N SER A 122 -1.78 0.35 -13.13
CA SER A 122 -1.14 -0.01 -11.86
C SER A 122 -1.88 0.52 -10.64
N ILE A 123 -2.72 1.53 -10.80
CA ILE A 123 -3.41 2.20 -9.68
C ILE A 123 -4.64 1.38 -9.32
N VAL A 124 -4.52 0.61 -8.24
CA VAL A 124 -5.62 -0.17 -7.67
C VAL A 124 -6.66 0.78 -7.09
N SER A 125 -6.18 1.79 -6.36
CA SER A 125 -7.02 2.75 -5.63
C SER A 125 -6.24 4.03 -5.40
N GLY A 126 -6.94 5.16 -5.28
CA GLY A 126 -6.34 6.45 -4.95
C GLY A 126 -6.90 7.06 -3.65
N PRO A 127 -6.58 8.35 -3.41
CA PRO A 127 -6.91 9.04 -2.18
C PRO A 127 -8.42 9.08 -1.95
N TYR A 128 -8.81 8.89 -0.69
CA TYR A 128 -10.19 8.97 -0.24
C TYR A 128 -10.49 10.34 0.36
N PRO A 129 -11.74 10.87 0.27
CA PRO A 129 -12.09 12.15 0.87
C PRO A 129 -11.71 12.22 2.35
N TYR A 130 -11.06 13.33 2.68
CA TYR A 130 -10.24 13.68 3.85
C TYR A 130 -10.83 13.48 5.27
N PHE A 131 -12.02 12.93 5.44
CA PHE A 131 -12.78 13.07 6.69
C PHE A 131 -12.50 12.02 7.78
N TYR A 132 -11.72 10.96 7.51
CA TYR A 132 -11.66 9.78 8.40
C TYR A 132 -10.27 9.38 8.90
N THR A 133 -9.19 10.08 8.55
CA THR A 133 -7.83 9.69 8.97
C THR A 133 -7.10 10.86 9.61
N ALA A 134 -6.46 10.63 10.76
CA ALA A 134 -5.67 11.65 11.46
C ALA A 134 -4.41 12.06 10.67
N ARG A 135 -3.91 11.19 9.79
CA ARG A 135 -2.80 11.45 8.86
C ARG A 135 -3.34 11.66 7.45
N LYS A 136 -3.00 12.79 6.84
CA LYS A 136 -3.36 13.13 5.46
C LYS A 136 -2.36 12.47 4.49
N GLU A 137 -2.32 11.15 4.45
CA GLU A 137 -1.26 10.39 3.75
C GLU A 137 -1.30 10.49 2.22
N GLU A 138 -2.35 11.11 1.66
CA GLU A 138 -2.59 11.22 0.20
C GLU A 138 -2.34 9.89 -0.52
N GLU A 139 -2.90 8.83 0.06
CA GLU A 139 -2.53 7.46 -0.24
C GLU A 139 -3.08 6.98 -1.60
N PHE A 140 -2.19 6.37 -2.37
CA PHE A 140 -2.46 5.56 -3.53
C PHE A 140 -2.01 4.12 -3.26
N ILE A 141 -2.74 3.16 -3.80
CA ILE A 141 -2.37 1.75 -3.74
C ILE A 141 -1.98 1.32 -5.14
N LEU A 142 -0.73 0.90 -5.28
CA LEU A 142 -0.16 0.46 -6.55
C LEU A 142 0.05 -1.05 -6.56
N SER A 143 -0.25 -1.66 -7.69
CA SER A 143 0.13 -3.03 -7.99
C SER A 143 1.61 -3.08 -8.40
N PRO A 144 2.49 -3.81 -7.68
CA PRO A 144 3.91 -3.96 -8.01
C PRO A 144 4.16 -4.52 -9.42
N LYS A 145 3.19 -5.22 -10.03
CA LYS A 145 3.31 -5.77 -11.40
C LYS A 145 3.60 -4.70 -12.46
N CYS A 146 3.26 -3.43 -12.20
CA CYS A 146 3.40 -2.34 -13.16
C CYS A 146 4.36 -1.22 -12.67
N ALA A 147 4.77 -1.22 -11.40
CA ALA A 147 5.58 -0.15 -10.80
C ALA A 147 7.10 -0.29 -11.07
N SER A 148 7.59 -1.50 -11.39
CA SER A 148 9.03 -1.79 -11.36
C SER A 148 9.85 -1.15 -12.48
N LYS A 149 9.28 -0.86 -13.65
CA LYS A 149 10.05 -0.37 -14.82
C LYS A 149 10.45 1.11 -14.75
N ARG A 150 9.94 1.87 -13.79
CA ARG A 150 10.18 3.33 -13.64
C ARG A 150 10.48 3.75 -12.20
N LEU A 151 10.91 2.79 -11.38
CA LEU A 151 11.28 3.03 -10.00
C LEU A 151 12.62 3.77 -9.93
N VAL A 152 12.68 4.84 -9.14
CA VAL A 152 13.91 5.61 -8.89
C VAL A 152 14.12 5.74 -7.39
N GLU A 153 15.30 5.37 -6.92
CA GLU A 153 15.78 5.66 -5.57
C GLU A 153 16.26 7.12 -5.50
N LEU A 154 15.73 7.89 -4.55
CA LEU A 154 16.02 9.31 -4.42
C LEU A 154 16.96 9.60 -3.26
N GLU A 155 16.77 8.94 -2.12
CA GLU A 155 17.43 9.28 -0.87
C GLU A 155 17.49 8.03 0.03
N TYR A 156 18.63 7.81 0.66
CA TYR A 156 18.84 6.75 1.64
C TYR A 156 18.86 7.34 3.05
N PHE A 157 18.24 6.63 3.99
CA PHE A 157 18.24 6.98 5.41
C PHE A 157 18.86 5.84 6.21
N PRO A 158 19.88 6.11 7.04
CA PRO A 158 20.46 5.09 7.90
C PRO A 158 19.43 4.57 8.91
N CYS A 159 19.71 3.40 9.48
CA CYS A 159 18.86 2.84 10.52
C CYS A 159 18.70 3.80 11.71
N VAL A 160 17.49 3.91 12.22
CA VAL A 160 17.20 4.67 13.45
C VAL A 160 17.31 3.72 14.65
N GLY A 161 18.30 3.94 15.52
CA GLY A 161 18.46 3.16 16.76
C GLY A 161 19.17 1.82 16.59
N CYS A 162 19.77 1.57 15.42
CA CYS A 162 20.94 0.71 15.28
C CYS A 162 22.21 1.52 15.65
#